data_AF-A0A1H8A7M8-F1
#
_entry.id   AF-A0A1H8A7M8-F1
#
_cell.length_a   1.000
_cell.length_b   1.000
_cell.length_c   1.000
_cell.angle_alpha   90.00
_cell.angle_beta   90.00
_cell.angle_gamma   90.00
#
_symmetry.space_group_name_H-M   'P 1'
#
loop_
_entity.id
_entity.type
_entity.pdbx_description
1 polymer ?
#
loop_
_entity_poly.entity_id
_entity_poly.type
_entity_poly.pdbx_seq_one_letter_code
_entity_poly.pdbx_strand_id
1 'polypeptide(L)'
;MGVADMLFKRKKEQAEKNLKDGQEYMAEYGKRETVVELPSGLQYEIIKEGDGEKPGPRSTVKCHYHGTTISGKVFDSSVKRGTPASFPLNKVIKGWTEALQLMPVGSKWRLIIPPHLAYGDQQISKEIGPNSTLIFEVELLEIK
;
A
#
# COMPACT_ATOMS: atom_id res chain seq x y z
N MET A 1 6.01 -8.61 -36.42
CA MET A 1 6.00 -8.44 -34.95
C MET A 1 4.66 -8.96 -34.47
N GLY A 2 4.65 -10.06 -33.72
CA GLY A 2 3.41 -10.73 -33.33
C GLY A 2 2.62 -9.92 -32.30
N VAL A 3 1.32 -10.19 -32.17
CA VAL A 3 0.49 -9.60 -31.12
C VAL A 3 1.09 -9.88 -29.72
N ALA A 4 1.68 -11.07 -29.54
CA ALA A 4 2.40 -11.43 -28.32
C ALA A 4 3.60 -10.51 -28.04
N ASP A 5 4.47 -10.25 -29.01
CA ASP A 5 5.63 -9.38 -28.85
C ASP A 5 5.23 -7.94 -28.48
N MET A 6 4.18 -7.42 -29.12
CA MET A 6 3.64 -6.10 -28.80
C MET A 6 3.07 -6.03 -27.38
N LEU A 7 2.40 -7.08 -26.92
CA LEU A 7 1.86 -7.15 -25.56
C LEU A 7 2.99 -7.23 -24.52
N PHE A 8 4.03 -8.02 -24.76
CA PHE A 8 5.21 -8.08 -23.88
C PHE A 8 5.93 -6.73 -23.81
N LYS A 9 6.13 -6.07 -24.97
CA LYS A 9 6.77 -4.76 -25.02
C LYS A 9 5.97 -3.71 -24.24
N ARG A 10 4.65 -3.64 -24.47
CA ARG A 10 3.76 -2.71 -23.74
C ARG A 10 3.76 -2.98 -22.24
N LYS A 11 3.75 -4.25 -21.82
CA LYS A 11 3.79 -4.62 -20.39
C LYS A 11 5.11 -4.16 -19.75
N LYS A 12 6.23 -4.35 -20.44
CA LYS A 12 7.56 -3.91 -19.97
C LYS A 12 7.66 -2.40 -19.88
N GLU A 13 7.26 -1.67 -20.93
CA GLU A 13 7.23 -0.20 -20.94
C GLU A 13 6.35 0.35 -19.82
N GLN A 14 5.18 -0.25 -19.60
CA GLN A 14 4.30 0.15 -18.50
C GLN A 14 4.92 -0.14 -17.13
N ALA A 15 5.59 -1.29 -16.96
CA ALA A 15 6.26 -1.65 -15.71
C ALA A 15 7.42 -0.71 -15.38
N GLU A 16 8.23 -0.35 -16.38
CA GLU A 16 9.33 0.61 -16.22
C GLU A 16 8.81 2.00 -15.89
N LYS A 17 7.75 2.44 -16.59
CA LYS A 17 7.10 3.72 -16.32
C LYS A 17 6.52 3.78 -14.90
N ASN A 18 5.75 2.77 -14.50
CA ASN A 18 5.15 2.71 -13.15
C ASN A 18 6.20 2.69 -12.05
N LEU A 19 7.31 1.96 -12.27
CA LEU A 19 8.42 1.91 -11.32
C LEU A 19 9.05 3.30 -11.16
N LYS A 20 9.32 3.98 -12.28
CA LYS A 20 9.92 5.31 -12.29
C LYS A 20 8.99 6.35 -11.64
N ASP A 21 7.73 6.41 -12.08
CA ASP A 21 6.73 7.33 -11.54
C ASP A 21 6.52 7.09 -10.02
N GLY A 22 6.55 5.82 -9.59
CA GLY A 22 6.46 5.43 -8.18
C GLY A 22 7.67 5.87 -7.35
N GLN A 23 8.89 5.67 -7.87
CA GLN A 23 10.12 6.12 -7.21
C GLN A 23 10.18 7.64 -7.09
N GLU A 24 9.82 8.37 -8.14
CA GLU A 24 9.74 9.83 -8.12
C GLU A 24 8.70 10.30 -7.09
N TYR A 25 7.52 9.67 -7.07
CA TYR A 25 6.48 9.97 -6.07
C TYR A 25 6.98 9.75 -4.65
N MET A 26 7.62 8.61 -4.35
CA MET A 26 8.15 8.30 -3.03
C MET A 26 9.30 9.23 -2.62
N ALA A 27 10.17 9.60 -3.57
CA ALA A 27 11.24 10.56 -3.32
C ALA A 27 10.70 11.97 -3.01
N GLU A 28 9.61 12.39 -3.66
CA GLU A 28 8.91 13.63 -3.35
C GLU A 28 8.13 13.53 -2.01
N TYR A 29 7.42 12.43 -1.79
CA TYR A 29 6.58 12.23 -0.60
C TYR A 29 7.42 12.13 0.66
N GLY A 30 8.54 11.42 0.61
CA GLY A 30 9.49 11.25 1.70
C GLY A 30 10.22 12.52 2.15
N LYS A 31 10.16 13.62 1.37
CA LYS A 31 10.71 14.92 1.79
C LYS A 31 9.86 15.61 2.87
N ARG A 32 8.65 15.14 3.13
CA ARG A 32 7.77 15.71 4.15
C ARG A 32 8.25 15.30 5.53
N GLU A 33 8.30 16.25 6.46
CA GLU A 33 8.77 15.99 7.83
C GLU A 33 7.89 14.99 8.60
N THR A 34 6.63 14.83 8.20
CA THR A 34 5.67 13.89 8.79
C THR A 34 5.82 12.46 8.27
N VAL A 35 6.67 12.25 7.26
CA VAL A 35 6.86 10.95 6.60
C VAL A 35 8.08 10.26 7.15
N VAL A 36 7.89 9.01 7.56
CA VAL A 36 8.95 8.12 8.02
C VAL A 36 9.19 7.06 6.96
N GLU A 37 10.43 6.96 6.51
CA GLU A 37 10.88 5.89 5.61
C GLU A 37 11.53 4.77 6.42
N LEU A 38 11.07 3.54 6.21
CA LEU A 38 11.62 2.33 6.80
C LEU A 38 12.72 1.75 5.91
N PRO A 39 13.65 0.95 6.48
CA PRO A 39 14.71 0.29 5.69
C PRO A 39 14.21 -0.62 4.57
N SER A 40 12.97 -1.10 4.65
CA SER A 40 12.32 -1.89 3.60
C SER A 40 11.92 -1.06 2.37
N GLY A 41 12.01 0.27 2.46
CA GLY A 41 11.50 1.24 1.48
C GLY A 41 10.03 1.59 1.69
N LEU A 42 9.36 1.03 2.70
CA LEU A 42 8.01 1.45 3.07
C LEU A 42 8.07 2.87 3.65
N GLN A 43 7.24 3.77 3.14
CA GLN A 43 7.04 5.10 3.74
C GLN A 43 5.68 5.15 4.41
N TYR A 44 5.59 5.78 5.58
CA TYR A 44 4.32 6.03 6.24
C TYR A 44 4.25 7.42 6.86
N GLU A 45 3.03 7.92 6.98
CA GLU A 45 2.69 9.18 7.62
C GLU A 45 1.59 8.93 8.65
N ILE A 46 1.77 9.45 9.86
CA ILE A 46 0.77 9.34 10.92
C ILE A 46 -0.24 10.46 10.73
N ILE A 47 -1.46 10.13 10.26
CA ILE A 47 -2.57 11.09 10.15
C ILE A 47 -3.22 11.31 11.52
N LYS A 48 -3.38 10.22 12.28
CA LYS A 48 -3.90 10.21 13.64
C LYS A 48 -3.12 9.19 14.43
N GLU A 49 -2.60 9.62 15.57
CA GLU A 49 -1.97 8.73 16.53
C GLU A 49 -3.04 8.08 17.41
N GLY A 50 -2.93 6.77 17.59
CA GLY A 50 -3.68 6.00 18.57
C GLY A 50 -2.77 5.56 19.71
N ASP A 51 -3.38 5.15 20.80
CA ASP A 51 -2.75 4.80 22.06
C ASP A 51 -2.98 3.32 22.44
N GLY A 52 -3.59 2.54 21.55
CA GLY A 52 -3.86 1.13 21.79
C GLY A 52 -2.67 0.19 21.57
N GLU A 53 -2.92 -1.10 21.74
CA GLU A 53 -1.90 -2.14 21.52
C GLU A 53 -1.49 -2.24 20.05
N LYS A 54 -0.30 -2.80 19.80
CA LYS A 54 0.20 -3.09 18.45
C LYS A 54 -0.05 -4.56 18.12
N PRO A 55 -0.54 -4.88 16.91
CA PRO A 55 -0.79 -6.26 16.52
C PRO A 55 0.53 -7.04 16.35
N GLY A 56 0.50 -8.32 16.71
CA GLY A 56 1.58 -9.24 16.40
C GLY A 56 1.49 -9.76 14.95
N PRO A 57 2.53 -10.42 14.43
CA PRO A 57 2.61 -10.89 13.05
C PRO A 57 1.53 -11.92 12.65
N ARG A 58 0.86 -12.54 13.63
CA ARG A 58 -0.23 -13.51 13.41
C ARG A 58 -1.60 -12.99 13.85
N SER A 59 -1.68 -11.75 14.33
CA SER A 59 -2.92 -11.14 14.76
C SER A 59 -3.86 -10.90 13.58
N THR A 60 -5.16 -10.91 13.86
CA THR A 60 -6.16 -10.46 12.89
C THR A 60 -6.56 -9.05 13.23
N VAL A 61 -6.42 -8.12 12.30
CA VAL A 61 -6.78 -6.72 12.52
C VAL A 61 -8.11 -6.42 11.87
N LYS A 62 -8.88 -5.51 12.47
CA LYS A 62 -10.05 -4.88 11.85
C LYS A 62 -9.71 -3.44 11.55
N CYS A 63 -9.82 -3.04 10.29
CA CYS A 63 -9.45 -1.70 9.87
C CYS A 63 -10.40 -1.14 8.81
N HIS A 64 -10.52 0.18 8.81
CA HIS A 64 -10.93 0.90 7.62
C HIS A 64 -9.70 1.18 6.76
N TYR A 65 -9.88 1.12 5.45
CA TYR A 65 -8.81 1.39 4.51
C TYR A 65 -9.33 1.99 3.21
N HIS A 66 -8.46 2.77 2.59
CA HIS A 66 -8.67 3.41 1.30
C HIS A 66 -7.39 3.26 0.46
N GLY A 67 -7.43 2.36 -0.53
CA GLY A 67 -6.32 2.06 -1.43
C GLY A 67 -6.43 2.84 -2.74
N THR A 68 -5.42 3.63 -3.04
CA THR A 68 -5.29 4.40 -4.27
C THR A 68 -3.94 4.17 -4.96
N THR A 69 -3.92 4.31 -6.27
CA THR A 69 -2.67 4.40 -7.04
C THR A 69 -2.03 5.78 -6.84
N ILE A 70 -0.75 5.95 -7.21
CA ILE A 70 -0.07 7.26 -7.20
C ILE A 70 -0.80 8.34 -8.00
N SER A 71 -1.62 7.95 -8.99
CA SER A 71 -2.46 8.86 -9.76
C SER A 71 -3.78 9.25 -9.05
N GLY A 72 -4.00 8.80 -7.82
CA GLY A 72 -5.22 9.04 -7.04
C GLY A 72 -6.41 8.13 -7.40
N LYS A 73 -6.22 7.15 -8.30
CA LYS A 73 -7.28 6.21 -8.69
C LYS A 73 -7.52 5.20 -7.58
N VAL A 74 -8.74 5.17 -7.04
CA VAL A 74 -9.17 4.21 -6.02
C VAL A 74 -9.34 2.83 -6.66
N PHE A 75 -8.61 1.84 -6.16
CA PHE A 75 -8.79 0.43 -6.58
C PHE A 75 -9.56 -0.39 -5.54
N ASP A 76 -9.47 -0.01 -4.25
CA ASP A 76 -10.18 -0.71 -3.18
C ASP A 76 -10.44 0.24 -2.00
N SER A 77 -11.58 0.12 -1.33
CA SER A 77 -11.95 0.99 -0.21
C SER A 77 -13.05 0.35 0.64
N SER A 78 -12.74 0.03 1.90
CA SER A 78 -13.76 -0.39 2.87
C SER A 78 -14.63 0.78 3.34
N VAL A 79 -14.08 1.99 3.37
CA VAL A 79 -14.84 3.22 3.71
C VAL A 79 -15.98 3.45 2.72
N LYS A 80 -15.74 3.23 1.41
CA LYS A 80 -16.80 3.32 0.38
C LYS A 80 -17.86 2.24 0.53
N ARG A 81 -17.51 1.09 1.10
CA ARG A 81 -18.45 0.00 1.41
C ARG A 81 -19.18 0.20 2.74
N GLY A 82 -18.82 1.22 3.52
CA GLY A 82 -19.40 1.51 4.84
C GLY A 82 -19.14 0.45 5.92
N THR A 83 -18.31 -0.55 5.64
CA THR A 83 -18.08 -1.70 6.54
C THR A 83 -16.59 -1.96 6.70
N PRO A 84 -16.05 -2.00 7.94
CA PRO A 84 -14.66 -2.36 8.18
C PRO A 84 -14.36 -3.76 7.65
N ALA A 85 -13.10 -3.99 7.26
CA ALA A 85 -12.64 -5.29 6.85
C ALA A 85 -11.72 -5.90 7.92
N SER A 86 -11.76 -7.22 8.05
CA SER A 86 -10.84 -7.96 8.92
C SER A 86 -9.81 -8.68 8.08
N PHE A 87 -8.53 -8.52 8.43
CA PHE A 87 -7.41 -9.12 7.72
C PHE A 87 -6.47 -9.82 8.70
N PRO A 88 -6.12 -11.09 8.46
CA PRO A 88 -5.02 -11.71 9.17
C PRO A 88 -3.70 -11.17 8.60
N LEU A 89 -2.83 -10.63 9.46
CA LEU A 89 -1.60 -9.94 9.02
C LEU A 89 -0.64 -10.83 8.23
N ASN A 90 -0.71 -12.15 8.40
CA ASN A 90 0.10 -13.10 7.64
C ASN A 90 -0.44 -13.43 6.23
N LYS A 91 -1.57 -12.84 5.80
CA LYS A 91 -2.14 -13.05 4.45
C LYS A 91 -2.31 -11.76 3.64
N VAL A 92 -1.79 -10.64 4.12
CA VAL A 92 -1.79 -9.37 3.39
C VAL A 92 -0.43 -9.13 2.74
N ILE A 93 -0.33 -8.07 1.93
CA ILE A 93 0.93 -7.65 1.33
C ILE A 93 1.98 -7.33 2.41
N LYS A 94 3.26 -7.49 2.07
CA LYS A 94 4.37 -7.34 3.02
C LYS A 94 4.38 -5.94 3.66
N GLY A 95 4.09 -4.90 2.88
CA GLY A 95 4.02 -3.52 3.40
C GLY A 95 2.93 -3.33 4.46
N TRP A 96 1.77 -3.98 4.32
CA TRP A 96 0.74 -3.97 5.36
C TRP A 96 1.18 -4.73 6.60
N THR A 97 1.80 -5.89 6.40
CA THR A 97 2.31 -6.72 7.49
C THR A 97 3.29 -5.92 8.35
N GLU A 98 4.24 -5.21 7.73
CA GLU A 98 5.24 -4.38 8.41
C GLU A 98 4.60 -3.14 9.07
N ALA A 99 3.84 -2.35 8.31
CA ALA A 99 3.26 -1.11 8.83
C ALA A 99 2.30 -1.34 10.01
N LEU A 100 1.41 -2.33 9.90
CA LEU A 100 0.38 -2.55 10.92
C LEU A 100 0.95 -3.05 12.23
N GLN A 101 2.06 -3.80 12.22
CA GLN A 101 2.77 -4.19 13.45
C GLN A 101 3.39 -3.01 14.19
N LEU A 102 3.64 -1.90 13.51
CA LEU A 102 4.16 -0.67 14.11
C LEU A 102 3.04 0.28 14.57
N MET A 103 1.83 0.09 14.04
CA MET A 103 0.69 0.96 14.18
C MET A 103 -0.14 0.61 15.44
N PRO A 104 -0.24 1.52 16.43
CA PRO A 104 -1.14 1.36 17.56
C PRO A 104 -2.61 1.32 17.13
N VAL A 105 -3.44 0.50 17.80
CA VAL A 105 -4.90 0.56 17.63
C VAL A 105 -5.43 1.97 17.90
N GLY A 106 -6.40 2.41 17.11
CA GLY A 106 -6.96 3.76 17.13
C GLY A 106 -6.23 4.75 16.20
N SER A 107 -5.07 4.36 15.67
CA SER A 107 -4.31 5.19 14.73
C SER A 107 -4.97 5.23 13.35
N LYS A 108 -4.68 6.29 12.61
CA LYS A 108 -4.89 6.37 11.16
C LYS A 108 -3.59 6.75 10.49
N TRP A 109 -3.06 5.90 9.62
CA TRP A 109 -1.80 6.11 8.92
C TRP A 109 -2.04 6.17 7.42
N ARG A 110 -1.21 6.90 6.70
CA ARG A 110 -1.08 6.79 5.25
C ARG A 110 0.21 6.05 4.93
N LEU A 111 0.11 4.98 4.18
CA LEU A 111 1.20 4.10 3.78
C LEU A 111 1.46 4.30 2.30
N ILE A 112 2.73 4.39 1.92
CA ILE A 112 3.20 4.45 0.55
C ILE A 112 4.08 3.24 0.35
N ILE A 113 3.55 2.27 -0.38
CA ILE A 113 4.05 0.92 -0.45
C ILE A 113 4.70 0.72 -1.82
N PRO A 114 6.03 0.56 -1.87
CA PRO A 114 6.72 0.25 -3.12
C PRO A 114 6.30 -1.11 -3.66
N PRO A 115 6.44 -1.36 -4.97
CA PRO A 115 5.92 -2.56 -5.60
C PRO A 115 6.46 -3.87 -5.01
N HIS A 116 7.73 -3.92 -4.59
CA HIS A 116 8.32 -5.12 -3.98
C HIS A 116 7.72 -5.51 -2.62
N LEU A 117 7.06 -4.56 -1.94
CA LEU A 117 6.29 -4.80 -0.72
C LEU A 117 4.78 -4.94 -0.97
N ALA A 118 4.34 -4.77 -2.22
CA ALA A 118 2.97 -4.92 -2.69
C ALA A 118 2.84 -6.13 -3.64
N TYR A 119 2.58 -5.89 -4.93
CA TYR A 119 2.28 -6.93 -5.94
C TYR A 119 3.39 -7.14 -6.99
N GLY A 120 4.52 -6.43 -6.87
CA GLY A 120 5.68 -6.59 -7.76
C GLY A 120 5.34 -6.30 -9.22
N ASP A 121 5.84 -7.13 -10.13
CA ASP A 121 5.69 -7.06 -11.58
C ASP A 121 4.37 -7.67 -12.10
N GLN A 122 3.45 -8.01 -11.19
CA GLN A 122 2.18 -8.61 -11.54
C GLN A 122 1.15 -7.54 -11.92
N GLN A 123 0.33 -7.86 -12.93
CA GLN A 123 -0.86 -7.09 -13.25
C GLN A 123 -2.01 -7.68 -12.42
N ILE A 124 -2.51 -6.92 -11.44
CA ILE A 124 -3.59 -7.38 -10.54
C ILE A 124 -4.96 -6.94 -11.03
N SER A 125 -5.08 -5.71 -11.53
CA SER A 125 -6.33 -5.17 -12.07
C SER A 125 -6.05 -4.18 -13.19
N LYS A 126 -7.08 -3.57 -13.79
CA LYS A 126 -6.89 -2.49 -14.77
C LYS A 126 -6.18 -1.27 -14.17
N GLU A 127 -6.31 -1.08 -12.86
CA GLU A 127 -5.75 0.03 -12.08
C GLU A 127 -4.38 -0.31 -11.52
N ILE A 128 -4.19 -1.55 -11.03
CA ILE A 128 -2.92 -2.01 -10.46
C ILE A 128 -2.12 -2.74 -11.54
N GLY A 129 -1.26 -1.98 -12.21
CA GLY A 129 -0.29 -2.49 -13.17
C GLY A 129 0.97 -3.07 -12.53
N PRO A 130 1.85 -3.66 -13.34
CA PRO A 130 3.17 -4.11 -12.88
C PRO A 130 3.96 -2.94 -12.30
N ASN A 131 4.73 -3.21 -11.25
CA ASN A 131 5.55 -2.27 -10.51
C ASN A 131 4.81 -1.02 -10.00
N SER A 132 3.51 -1.15 -9.72
CA SER A 132 2.72 -0.03 -9.20
C SER A 132 3.01 0.21 -7.73
N THR A 133 3.40 1.44 -7.39
CA THR A 133 3.42 1.92 -6.01
C THR A 133 1.98 2.18 -5.55
N LEU A 134 1.65 1.72 -4.35
CA LEU A 134 0.30 1.80 -3.80
C LEU A 134 0.27 2.73 -2.60
N ILE A 135 -0.78 3.53 -2.51
CA ILE A 135 -1.04 4.42 -1.38
C ILE A 135 -2.24 3.84 -0.63
N PHE A 136 -2.11 3.68 0.68
CA PHE A 136 -3.19 3.23 1.53
C PHE A 136 -3.37 4.19 2.70
N GLU A 137 -4.56 4.75 2.87
CA GLU A 137 -4.96 5.24 4.18
C GLU A 137 -5.55 4.09 4.96
N VAL A 138 -5.03 3.78 6.13
CA VAL A 138 -5.50 2.70 6.99
C VAL A 138 -5.80 3.28 8.36
N GLU A 139 -6.98 2.97 8.89
CA GLU A 139 -7.39 3.26 10.25
C GLU A 139 -7.58 1.94 10.98
N LEU A 140 -6.71 1.68 11.96
CA LEU A 140 -6.71 0.44 12.72
C LEU A 140 -7.73 0.57 13.86
N LEU A 141 -8.81 -0.21 13.78
CA LEU A 141 -9.92 -0.11 14.73
C LEU A 141 -9.76 -1.08 15.90
N GLU A 142 -9.28 -2.31 15.63
CA GLU A 142 -9.28 -3.39 16.61
C GLU A 142 -8.27 -4.47 16.22
N ILE A 143 -7.77 -5.19 17.23
CA ILE A 143 -7.02 -6.44 17.10
C ILE A 143 -7.90 -7.56 17.65
N LYS A 144 -8.03 -8.65 16.89
CA LYS A 144 -8.73 -9.88 17.25
C LYS A 144 -7.77 -10.99 17.63
#